data_AF-A0A947HMY7-F1
#
_entry.id   AF-A0A947HMY7-F1
#
_cell.length_a   1.000
_cell.length_b   1.000
_cell.length_c   1.000
_cell.angle_alpha   90.00
_cell.angle_beta   90.00
_cell.angle_gamma   90.00
#
_symmetry.space_group_name_H-M   'P 1'
#
loop_
_entity.id
_entity.type
_entity.pdbx_description
1 polymer ?
#
loop_
_entity_poly.entity_id
_entity_poly.type
_entity_poly.pdbx_seq_one_letter_code
_entity_poly.pdbx_strand_id
1 'polypeptide(L)'
;MSLNSYANDFDLYRAWAKLVIHDEFDPPTQKYAAGAAFFRGQGNGQVVRVEGVDEAQKEIGHLVVEARLPRPGQRRSSSYEGEGYAIVRHPDTAVVQDALHRMVRRIRVITA
;
A
#
# COMPACT_ATOMS: atom_id res chain seq x y z
N MET A 1 7.48 1.36 2.93
CA MET A 1 6.11 0.86 3.08
C MET A 1 5.97 0.35 4.51
N SER A 2 4.97 0.80 5.26
CA SER A 2 4.86 0.55 6.72
C SER A 2 3.83 -0.53 7.09
N LEU A 3 3.63 -1.54 6.24
CA LEU A 3 2.52 -2.51 6.34
C LEU A 3 2.39 -3.17 7.72
N ASN A 4 3.49 -3.72 8.23
CA ASN A 4 3.49 -4.42 9.52
C ASN A 4 3.23 -3.45 10.69
N SER A 5 3.65 -2.19 10.56
CA SER A 5 3.37 -1.17 11.57
C SER A 5 1.87 -0.90 11.66
N TYR A 6 1.20 -0.83 10.51
CA TYR A 6 -0.26 -0.66 10.48
C TYR A 6 -1.01 -1.87 11.02
N ALA A 7 -0.60 -3.10 10.67
CA ALA A 7 -1.26 -4.33 11.18
C ALA A 7 -1.24 -4.42 12.71
N ASN A 8 -0.15 -3.97 13.33
CA ASN A 8 0.07 -4.04 14.77
C ASN A 8 -0.28 -2.74 15.50
N ASP A 9 -0.58 -1.67 14.77
CA ASP A 9 -0.78 -0.33 15.34
C ASP A 9 0.42 0.11 16.19
N PHE A 10 1.62 -0.12 15.65
CA PHE A 10 2.87 -0.07 16.39
C PHE A 10 4.03 0.39 15.49
N ASP A 11 4.91 1.26 16.01
CA ASP A 11 6.07 1.75 15.24
C ASP A 11 7.20 0.71 15.23
N LEU A 12 7.18 -0.17 14.21
CA LEU A 12 8.21 -1.18 14.04
C LEU A 12 9.56 -0.62 13.60
N TYR A 13 9.64 0.58 13.04
CA TYR A 13 10.92 1.20 12.71
C TYR A 13 11.65 1.59 13.98
N ARG A 14 10.93 2.22 14.92
CA ARG A 14 11.46 2.53 16.25
C ARG A 14 11.79 1.26 17.04
N ALA A 15 10.92 0.25 16.99
CA ALA A 15 11.17 -1.01 17.69
C ALA A 15 12.40 -1.74 17.16
N TRP A 16 12.62 -1.73 15.85
CA TRP A 16 13.83 -2.28 15.24
C TRP A 16 15.09 -1.55 15.71
N ALA A 17 15.07 -0.21 15.71
CA ALA A 17 16.21 0.56 16.23
C ALA A 17 16.49 0.26 17.71
N LYS A 18 15.42 0.14 18.53
CA LYS A 18 15.54 -0.22 19.94
C LYS A 18 16.15 -1.61 20.13
N LEU A 19 15.70 -2.59 19.36
CA LEU A 19 16.25 -3.95 19.37
C LEU A 19 17.74 -3.94 19.02
N VAL A 20 18.12 -3.26 17.93
CA VAL A 20 19.52 -3.26 17.47
C VAL A 20 20.46 -2.56 18.45
N ILE A 21 20.02 -1.47 19.08
CA ILE A 21 20.89 -0.66 19.95
C ILE A 21 20.91 -1.18 21.39
N HIS A 22 19.78 -1.68 21.87
CA HIS A 22 19.59 -2.01 23.30
C HIS A 22 19.29 -3.49 23.55
N ASP A 23 19.18 -4.33 22.51
CA ASP A 23 18.75 -5.73 22.61
C ASP A 23 17.36 -5.90 23.28
N GLU A 24 16.51 -4.88 23.12
CA GLU A 24 15.18 -4.84 23.70
C GLU A 24 14.08 -4.87 22.64
N PHE A 25 13.20 -5.87 22.70
CA PHE A 25 12.00 -5.96 21.87
C PHE A 25 10.82 -6.51 22.65
N ASP A 26 9.72 -5.76 22.66
CA ASP A 26 8.42 -6.21 23.17
C ASP A 26 7.49 -6.41 21.95
N PRO A 27 7.23 -7.67 21.54
CA PRO A 27 6.45 -7.95 20.34
C PRO A 27 5.00 -7.46 20.50
N PRO A 28 4.48 -6.62 19.59
CA PRO A 28 3.09 -6.18 19.66
C PRO A 28 2.14 -7.33 19.31
N THR A 29 0.91 -7.26 19.83
CA THR A 29 -0.19 -8.10 19.35
C THR A 29 -0.82 -7.47 18.11
N GLN A 30 -1.05 -8.28 17.08
CA GLN A 30 -1.72 -7.82 15.88
C GLN A 30 -3.16 -7.39 16.18
N LYS A 31 -3.52 -6.15 15.84
CA LYS A 31 -4.86 -5.57 16.09
C LYS A 31 -5.74 -5.53 14.84
N TYR A 32 -5.12 -5.49 13.67
CA TYR A 32 -5.82 -5.31 12.40
C TYR A 32 -5.30 -6.27 11.34
N ALA A 33 -6.15 -6.59 10.38
CA ALA A 33 -5.69 -7.01 9.08
C ALA A 33 -5.20 -5.77 8.30
N ALA A 34 -4.12 -5.93 7.55
CA ALA A 34 -3.62 -4.91 6.64
C ALA A 34 -3.20 -5.56 5.33
N GLY A 35 -3.32 -4.83 4.23
CA GLY A 35 -2.96 -5.32 2.91
C GLY A 35 -2.48 -4.21 2.00
N ALA A 36 -1.61 -4.57 1.06
CA ALA A 36 -1.04 -3.64 0.08
C ALA A 36 -1.52 -3.98 -1.33
N ALA A 37 -2.04 -2.98 -2.04
CA ALA A 37 -2.27 -3.04 -3.48
C ALA A 37 -1.10 -2.35 -4.18
N PHE A 38 -0.43 -3.06 -5.09
CA PHE A 38 0.63 -2.51 -5.93
C PHE A 38 0.07 -2.13 -7.30
N PHE A 39 0.36 -0.91 -7.75
CA PHE A 39 -0.12 -0.37 -9.02
C PHE A 39 0.99 -0.47 -10.05
N ARG A 40 0.73 -1.22 -11.12
CA ARG A 40 1.70 -1.48 -12.17
C ARG A 40 1.23 -1.02 -13.54
N GLY A 41 2.14 -0.40 -14.28
CA GLY A 41 1.99 -0.06 -15.70
C GLY A 41 1.62 -1.28 -16.54
N GLN A 42 0.53 -1.15 -17.32
CA GLN A 42 0.00 -2.24 -18.15
C GLN A 42 0.81 -2.50 -19.43
N GLY A 43 1.68 -1.58 -19.82
CA GLY A 43 2.53 -1.69 -21.00
C GLY A 43 4.00 -1.38 -20.69
N ASN A 44 4.69 -0.87 -21.72
CA ASN A 44 6.08 -0.45 -21.67
C ASN A 44 6.18 1.09 -21.62
N GLY A 45 7.39 1.61 -21.43
CA GLY A 45 7.64 3.05 -21.46
C GLY A 45 7.43 3.73 -20.10
N GLN A 46 6.84 4.92 -20.11
CA GLN A 46 6.62 5.72 -18.90
C GLN A 46 5.14 5.84 -18.59
N VAL A 47 4.80 6.13 -17.33
CA VAL A 47 3.42 6.40 -16.93
C VAL A 47 2.91 7.62 -17.69
N VAL A 48 1.85 7.44 -18.47
CA VAL A 48 1.16 8.53 -19.18
C VAL A 48 0.08 9.12 -18.29
N ARG A 49 -0.72 8.27 -17.65
CA ARG A 49 -1.79 8.67 -16.73
C ARG A 49 -2.20 7.53 -15.81
N VAL A 50 -2.92 7.87 -14.75
CA VAL A 50 -3.53 6.93 -13.81
C VAL A 50 -5.04 7.17 -13.81
N GLU A 51 -5.82 6.11 -13.99
CA GLU A 51 -7.27 6.15 -14.04
C GLU A 51 -7.88 5.45 -12.82
N GLY A 52 -9.11 5.82 -12.44
CA GLY A 52 -9.88 5.14 -11.39
C GLY A 52 -9.50 5.48 -9.95
N VAL A 53 -8.58 6.44 -9.75
CA VAL A 53 -8.10 6.86 -8.42
C VAL A 53 -9.19 7.59 -7.65
N ASP A 54 -9.89 8.53 -8.29
CA ASP A 54 -10.89 9.37 -7.61
C ASP A 54 -12.12 8.55 -7.18
N GLU A 55 -12.56 7.61 -8.02
CA GLU A 55 -13.63 6.68 -7.70
C GLU A 55 -13.21 5.74 -6.55
N ALA A 56 -11.99 5.19 -6.62
CA ALA A 56 -11.46 4.39 -5.53
C ALA A 56 -11.36 5.21 -4.23
N GLN A 57 -10.90 6.44 -4.28
CA GLN A 57 -10.79 7.30 -3.10
C GLN A 57 -12.16 7.53 -2.44
N LYS A 58 -13.22 7.73 -3.23
CA LYS A 58 -14.59 7.90 -2.71
C LYS A 58 -15.12 6.62 -2.04
N GLU A 59 -14.90 5.46 -2.65
CA GLU A 59 -15.46 4.20 -2.15
C GLU A 59 -14.68 3.61 -0.96
N ILE A 60 -13.35 3.61 -1.04
CA ILE A 60 -12.48 2.84 -0.13
C ILE A 60 -11.39 3.69 0.53
N GLY A 61 -11.31 4.99 0.23
CA GLY A 61 -10.28 5.88 0.79
C GLY A 61 -10.29 5.95 2.31
N HIS A 62 -11.43 5.69 2.95
CA HIS A 62 -11.56 5.63 4.41
C HIS A 62 -10.81 4.45 5.05
N LEU A 63 -10.44 3.43 4.27
CA LEU A 63 -9.64 2.29 4.73
C LEU A 63 -8.13 2.49 4.47
N VAL A 64 -7.75 3.48 3.65
CA VAL A 64 -6.37 3.71 3.22
C VAL A 64 -5.58 4.39 4.33
N VAL A 65 -4.46 3.79 4.71
CA VAL A 65 -3.59 4.30 5.79
C VAL A 65 -2.25 4.83 5.26
N GLU A 66 -1.82 4.38 4.09
CA GLU A 66 -0.61 4.85 3.41
C GLU A 66 -0.79 4.70 1.91
N ALA A 67 -0.36 5.68 1.13
CA ALA A 67 -0.38 5.57 -0.32
C ALA A 67 0.78 6.31 -0.97
N ARG A 68 1.33 5.70 -2.02
CA ARG A 68 2.25 6.33 -2.97
C ARG A 68 1.68 6.07 -4.35
N LEU A 69 0.96 7.04 -4.90
CA LEU A 69 0.34 6.89 -6.22
C LEU A 69 1.38 7.06 -7.35
N PRO A 70 1.23 6.32 -8.47
CA PRO A 70 2.02 6.54 -9.68
C PRO A 70 1.79 7.95 -10.22
N ARG A 71 2.82 8.54 -10.84
CA ARG A 71 2.74 9.89 -11.41
C ARG A 71 2.97 9.90 -12.92
N PRO A 72 2.23 10.71 -13.70
CA PRO A 72 2.57 10.96 -15.09
C PRO A 72 4.04 11.38 -15.26
N GLY A 73 4.73 10.82 -16.27
CA GLY A 73 6.16 10.99 -16.52
C GLY A 73 7.07 10.09 -15.69
N GLN A 74 6.54 9.31 -14.74
CA GLN A 74 7.34 8.35 -13.98
C GLN A 74 7.81 7.22 -14.91
N ARG A 75 9.12 6.97 -14.93
CA ARG A 75 9.68 5.79 -15.59
C ARG A 75 9.17 4.53 -14.90
N ARG A 76 8.91 3.49 -15.70
CA ARG A 76 8.52 2.18 -15.20
C ARG A 76 9.51 1.68 -14.15
N SER A 77 8.99 1.18 -13.04
CA SER A 77 9.81 0.67 -11.96
C SER A 77 10.42 -0.67 -12.34
N SER A 78 11.70 -0.85 -12.03
CA SER A 78 12.36 -2.16 -12.05
C SER A 78 12.00 -3.00 -10.82
N SER A 79 11.41 -2.40 -9.78
CA SER A 79 11.02 -3.10 -8.56
C SER A 79 9.72 -3.90 -8.74
N TYR A 80 9.55 -4.93 -7.92
CA TYR A 80 8.32 -5.72 -7.86
C TYR A 80 7.10 -4.88 -7.45
N GLU A 81 7.30 -3.88 -6.59
CA GLU A 81 6.25 -3.00 -6.05
C GLU A 81 5.59 -2.09 -7.11
N GLY A 82 6.11 -2.06 -8.35
CA GLY A 82 5.56 -1.27 -9.44
C GLY A 82 5.77 0.22 -9.25
N GLU A 83 4.91 1.03 -9.86
CA GLU A 83 5.04 2.49 -9.89
C GLU A 83 4.41 3.17 -8.66
N GLY A 84 3.63 2.43 -7.89
CA GLY A 84 2.99 2.93 -6.68
C GLY A 84 2.31 1.82 -5.88
N TYR A 85 1.85 2.18 -4.69
CA TYR A 85 1.11 1.28 -3.81
C TYR A 85 0.08 2.03 -2.97
N ALA A 86 -0.86 1.29 -2.40
CA ALA A 86 -1.69 1.75 -1.30
C ALA A 86 -1.85 0.64 -0.27
N ILE A 87 -1.82 1.01 1.01
CA ILE A 87 -2.07 0.12 2.14
C ILE A 87 -3.46 0.43 2.68
N VAL A 88 -4.25 -0.61 2.88
CA VAL A 88 -5.53 -0.55 3.57
C VAL A 88 -5.46 -1.33 4.88
N ARG A 89 -6.25 -0.91 5.87
CA ARG A 89 -6.33 -1.56 7.18
C ARG A 89 -7.77 -1.66 7.67
N HIS A 90 -8.13 -2.79 8.28
CA HIS A 90 -9.41 -2.98 8.96
C HIS A 90 -9.33 -4.14 9.98
N PRO A 91 -10.14 -4.15 11.07
CA PRO A 91 -10.16 -5.29 12.01
C PRO A 91 -10.57 -6.61 11.36
N ASP A 92 -11.46 -6.54 10.37
CA ASP A 92 -11.93 -7.69 9.60
C ASP A 92 -11.11 -7.88 8.30
N THR A 93 -10.51 -9.06 8.15
CA THR A 93 -9.75 -9.49 6.98
C THR A 93 -10.58 -9.50 5.69
N ALA A 94 -11.87 -9.84 5.75
CA ALA A 94 -12.71 -9.88 4.56
C ALA A 94 -12.90 -8.48 3.95
N VAL A 95 -13.01 -7.45 4.81
CA VAL A 95 -13.07 -6.04 4.37
C VAL A 95 -11.78 -5.62 3.70
N VAL A 96 -10.62 -6.02 4.23
CA VAL A 96 -9.31 -5.76 3.61
C VAL A 96 -9.23 -6.44 2.24
N GLN A 97 -9.60 -7.71 2.13
CA GLN A 97 -9.57 -8.45 0.86
C GLN A 97 -10.48 -7.81 -0.21
N ASP A 98 -11.71 -7.44 0.17
CA ASP A 98 -12.64 -6.76 -0.74
C ASP A 98 -12.09 -5.40 -1.20
N ALA A 99 -11.55 -4.60 -0.27
CA ALA A 99 -10.94 -3.31 -0.60
C ALA A 99 -9.79 -3.46 -1.60
N LEU A 100 -8.88 -4.43 -1.38
CA LEU A 100 -7.78 -4.72 -2.30
C LEU A 100 -8.28 -5.13 -3.68
N HIS A 101 -9.27 -6.03 -3.76
CA HIS A 101 -9.86 -6.45 -5.03
C HIS A 101 -10.49 -5.27 -5.78
N ARG A 102 -11.16 -4.37 -5.07
CA ARG A 102 -11.74 -3.16 -5.67
C ARG A 102 -10.67 -2.21 -6.19
N MET A 103 -9.57 -2.00 -5.44
CA MET A 103 -8.44 -1.18 -5.87
C MET A 103 -7.85 -1.66 -7.19
N VAL A 104 -7.41 -2.93 -7.24
CA VAL A 104 -6.67 -3.46 -8.39
C VAL A 104 -7.53 -3.62 -9.63
N ARG A 105 -8.86 -3.71 -9.49
CA ARG A 105 -9.80 -3.75 -10.63
C ARG A 105 -10.05 -2.37 -11.23
N ARG A 106 -10.13 -1.33 -10.39
CA ARG A 106 -10.46 0.04 -10.78
C ARG A 106 -9.25 0.85 -11.21
N ILE A 107 -8.16 0.79 -10.45
CA ILE A 107 -6.99 1.63 -10.68
C ILE A 107 -6.17 1.06 -11.83
N ARG A 108 -6.00 1.86 -12.89
CA ARG A 108 -5.23 1.49 -14.08
C ARG A 108 -4.08 2.45 -14.29
N VAL A 109 -2.88 1.91 -14.44
CA VAL A 109 -1.67 2.68 -14.77
C VAL A 109 -1.41 2.52 -16.25
N ILE A 110 -1.66 3.58 -17.00
CA ILE A 110 -1.48 3.60 -18.45
C ILE A 110 -0.04 4.01 -18.75
N THR A 111 0.65 3.21 -19.54
CA THR A 111 2.04 3.46 -19.95
C THR A 111 2.17 3.43 -21.46
N ALA A 112 3.01 4.31 -21.99
CA ALA A 112 3.39 4.38 -23.40
C ALA A 112 4.84 4.85 -23.53
#